data_AF-F0QSY0-F1
#
_entry.id   AF-F0QSY0-F1
#
_cell.length_a   1.000
_cell.length_b   1.000
_cell.length_c   1.000
_cell.angle_alpha   90.00
_cell.angle_beta   90.00
_cell.angle_gamma   90.00
#
_symmetry.space_group_name_H-M   'P 1'
#
loop_
_entity.id
_entity.type
_entity.pdbx_description
1 polymer ?
#
loop_
_entity_poly.entity_id
_entity_poly.type
_entity_poly.pdbx_seq_one_letter_code
_entity_poly.pdbx_strand_id
1 'polypeptide(L)'
;MARQVSLDELVSIVNSAENFEVIDYQGNSIVIDDVKGIVKIKDEEAKKEFSELRKRSPRGKPTPKQVSVTADAVRRLAENKVKFKVVFGPKEVIIRFDLDHYVRLSDKDVRVVGFSSKSEGVLGLIAGILEKYGPLVFLKRVK
;
A
#
# COMPACT_ATOMS: atom_id res chain seq x y z
N MET A 1 -17.00 3.10 2.23
CA MET A 1 -18.01 2.44 3.08
C MET A 1 -17.43 1.12 3.53
N ALA A 2 -17.47 0.83 4.84
CA ALA A 2 -16.90 -0.39 5.37
C ALA A 2 -17.66 -1.63 4.83
N ARG A 3 -16.93 -2.64 4.39
CA ARG A 3 -17.45 -3.93 3.90
C ARG A 3 -16.60 -5.08 4.39
N GLN A 4 -17.21 -6.25 4.51
CA GLN A 4 -16.52 -7.49 4.83
C GLN A 4 -16.07 -8.20 3.56
N VAL A 5 -14.85 -8.73 3.56
CA VAL A 5 -14.28 -9.51 2.46
C VAL A 5 -13.53 -10.72 3.00
N SER A 6 -13.45 -11.76 2.20
CA SER A 6 -12.53 -12.89 2.38
C SER A 6 -11.09 -12.51 2.02
N LEU A 7 -10.13 -13.38 2.38
CA LEU A 7 -8.73 -13.21 2.00
C LEU A 7 -8.55 -13.20 0.46
N ASP A 8 -9.25 -14.07 -0.26
CA ASP A 8 -9.13 -14.16 -1.72
C ASP A 8 -9.74 -12.94 -2.43
N GLU A 9 -10.84 -12.40 -1.89
CA GLU A 9 -11.38 -11.12 -2.35
C GLU A 9 -10.43 -9.96 -2.08
N LEU A 10 -9.79 -9.92 -0.90
CA LEU A 10 -8.79 -8.91 -0.59
C LEU A 10 -7.61 -8.95 -1.57
N VAL A 11 -7.13 -10.15 -1.90
CA VAL A 11 -6.08 -10.34 -2.91
C VAL A 11 -6.57 -9.92 -4.30
N SER A 12 -7.84 -10.17 -4.63
CA SER A 12 -8.43 -9.72 -5.89
C SER A 12 -8.48 -8.20 -6.00
N ILE A 13 -8.79 -7.50 -4.91
CA ILE A 13 -8.76 -6.02 -4.82
C ILE A 13 -7.33 -5.51 -5.08
N VAL A 14 -6.31 -6.15 -4.50
CA VAL A 14 -4.90 -5.84 -4.77
C VAL A 14 -4.56 -6.04 -6.25
N ASN A 15 -5.00 -7.15 -6.84
CA ASN A 15 -4.74 -7.46 -8.26
C ASN A 15 -5.39 -6.44 -9.21
N SER A 16 -6.52 -5.86 -8.81
CA SER A 16 -7.17 -4.74 -9.50
C SER A 16 -6.49 -3.37 -9.26
N ALA A 17 -5.45 -3.32 -8.41
CA ALA A 17 -4.78 -2.11 -7.96
C ALA A 17 -5.75 -1.08 -7.34
N GLU A 18 -6.73 -1.57 -6.58
CA GLU A 18 -7.68 -0.74 -5.87
C GLU A 18 -7.16 -0.38 -4.47
N ASN A 19 -7.40 0.87 -4.06
CA ASN A 19 -6.97 1.36 -2.75
C ASN A 19 -7.94 0.91 -1.66
N PHE A 20 -7.43 0.45 -0.54
CA PHE A 20 -8.26 0.02 0.58
C PHE A 20 -7.54 0.20 1.92
N GLU A 21 -8.31 0.14 2.99
CA GLU A 21 -7.83 0.16 4.36
C GLU A 21 -8.46 -1.00 5.12
N VAL A 22 -7.64 -1.84 5.74
CA VAL A 22 -8.10 -2.91 6.64
C VAL A 22 -8.28 -2.31 8.03
N ILE A 23 -9.54 -2.16 8.44
CA ILE A 23 -9.90 -1.50 9.70
C ILE A 23 -10.13 -2.51 10.83
N ASP A 24 -10.52 -3.75 10.52
CA ASP A 24 -10.80 -4.77 11.54
C ASP A 24 -10.80 -6.21 11.00
N TYR A 25 -10.85 -7.18 11.92
CA TYR A 25 -10.97 -8.62 11.63
C TYR A 25 -12.10 -9.24 12.46
N GLN A 26 -13.09 -9.83 11.80
CA GLN A 26 -14.27 -10.42 12.42
C GLN A 26 -14.37 -11.90 12.08
N GLY A 27 -13.91 -12.76 12.99
CA GLY A 27 -13.81 -14.20 12.74
C GLY A 27 -12.86 -14.49 11.58
N ASN A 28 -13.41 -15.02 10.47
CA ASN A 28 -12.70 -15.31 9.22
C ASN A 28 -12.84 -14.20 8.17
N SER A 29 -13.60 -13.15 8.47
CA SER A 29 -13.82 -12.02 7.57
C SER A 29 -12.86 -10.87 7.89
N ILE A 30 -12.42 -10.18 6.84
CA ILE A 30 -11.60 -8.97 6.91
C ILE A 30 -12.50 -7.78 6.64
N VAL A 31 -12.52 -6.81 7.56
CA VAL A 31 -13.31 -5.58 7.39
C VAL A 31 -12.43 -4.53 6.73
N ILE A 32 -12.81 -4.11 5.53
CA ILE A 32 -12.11 -3.08 4.78
C ILE A 32 -12.99 -1.85 4.55
N ASP A 33 -12.37 -0.69 4.40
CA ASP A 33 -13.02 0.56 3.99
C ASP A 33 -12.26 1.20 2.83
N ASP A 34 -12.91 2.17 2.19
CA ASP A 34 -12.30 3.03 1.20
C ASP A 34 -11.27 3.94 1.86
N VAL A 35 -10.15 4.15 1.19
CA VAL A 35 -9.14 5.09 1.64
C VAL A 35 -9.71 6.53 1.65
N LYS A 36 -9.85 7.09 2.85
CA LYS A 36 -10.18 8.51 3.03
C LYS A 36 -9.08 9.41 2.42
N GLY A 37 -9.50 10.46 1.71
CA GLY A 37 -8.60 11.46 1.10
C GLY A 37 -8.10 11.15 -0.32
N ILE A 38 -8.41 9.99 -0.90
CA ILE A 38 -8.22 9.74 -2.34
C ILE A 38 -9.51 10.10 -3.06
N VAL A 39 -9.66 11.38 -3.40
CA VAL A 39 -10.73 11.82 -4.30
C VAL A 39 -10.34 11.36 -5.70
N LYS A 40 -11.03 10.34 -6.23
CA LYS A 40 -11.05 10.09 -7.67
C LYS A 40 -11.70 11.33 -8.30
N ILE A 41 -10.90 12.27 -8.79
CA ILE A 41 -11.39 13.45 -9.50
C ILE A 41 -12.13 12.95 -10.75
N LYS A 42 -13.47 13.00 -10.70
CA LYS A 42 -14.34 12.64 -11.83
C LYS A 42 -14.57 13.82 -12.77
N ASP A 43 -14.44 15.06 -12.26
CA ASP A 43 -14.65 16.28 -13.03
C ASP A 43 -13.51 16.61 -13.99
N GLU A 44 -13.88 16.88 -15.25
CA GLU A 44 -12.98 17.32 -16.32
C GLU A 44 -12.32 18.67 -16.02
N GLU A 45 -13.00 19.56 -15.28
CA GLU A 45 -12.49 20.89 -14.92
C GLU A 45 -11.40 20.82 -13.84
N ALA A 46 -11.62 20.04 -12.79
CA ALA A 46 -10.60 19.77 -11.78
C ALA A 46 -9.39 18.98 -12.36
N LYS A 47 -9.57 18.16 -13.40
CA LYS A 47 -8.44 17.53 -14.12
C LYS A 47 -7.54 18.57 -14.80
N LYS A 48 -8.10 19.66 -15.34
CA LYS A 48 -7.34 20.73 -15.99
C LYS A 48 -6.56 21.57 -14.98
N GLU A 49 -7.18 21.92 -13.85
CA GLU A 49 -6.56 22.72 -12.79
C GLU A 49 -5.35 22.00 -12.15
N PHE A 50 -5.48 20.70 -11.87
CA PHE A 50 -4.39 19.89 -11.31
C PHE A 50 -3.44 19.29 -12.38
N SER A 51 -3.63 19.63 -13.66
CA SER A 51 -2.83 19.09 -14.76
C SER A 51 -1.36 19.52 -14.67
N GLU A 52 -1.11 20.75 -14.20
CA GLU A 52 0.22 21.33 -14.00
C GLU A 52 1.01 20.57 -12.92
N LEU A 53 0.36 20.25 -11.80
CA LEU A 53 0.92 19.43 -10.71
C LEU A 53 1.17 17.98 -11.16
N ARG A 54 0.32 17.44 -12.04
CA ARG A 54 0.50 16.10 -12.66
C ARG A 54 1.59 16.02 -13.73
N LYS A 55 2.13 17.14 -14.25
CA LYS A 55 3.24 17.10 -15.22
C LYS A 55 4.54 16.56 -14.59
N ARG A 56 4.69 16.64 -13.26
CA ARG A 56 5.89 16.24 -12.52
C ARG A 56 5.81 14.87 -11.84
N SER A 57 4.63 14.27 -11.75
CA SER A 57 4.46 12.93 -11.18
C SER A 57 4.59 11.85 -12.25
N PRO A 58 5.13 10.66 -11.93
CA PRO A 58 5.08 9.53 -12.82
C PRO A 58 3.63 9.31 -13.27
N ARG A 59 3.43 8.95 -14.55
CA ARG A 59 2.11 8.58 -15.09
C ARG A 59 2.04 7.06 -15.18
N GLY A 60 0.85 6.50 -14.94
CA GLY A 60 0.58 5.07 -15.15
C GLY A 60 -0.02 4.38 -13.92
N LYS A 61 -0.21 3.07 -14.05
CA LYS A 61 -0.61 2.15 -12.98
C LYS A 61 0.65 1.61 -12.26
N PRO A 62 0.51 1.01 -11.06
CA PRO A 62 1.57 0.18 -10.49
C PRO A 62 1.99 -0.91 -11.48
N THR A 63 3.25 -1.32 -11.42
CA THR A 63 3.77 -2.40 -12.27
C THR A 63 3.22 -3.76 -11.84
N PRO A 64 3.14 -4.76 -12.75
CA PRO A 64 2.70 -6.11 -12.37
C PRO A 64 3.54 -6.72 -11.23
N LYS A 65 4.85 -6.45 -11.19
CA LYS A 65 5.74 -6.89 -10.12
C LYS A 65 5.37 -6.24 -8.78
N GLN A 66 5.05 -4.95 -8.77
CA GLN A 66 4.58 -4.25 -7.57
C GLN A 66 3.26 -4.83 -7.07
N VAL A 67 2.31 -5.10 -7.97
CA VAL A 67 1.03 -5.70 -7.62
C VAL A 67 1.23 -7.09 -7.00
N SER A 68 2.01 -7.96 -7.66
CA SER A 68 2.30 -9.31 -7.17
C SER A 68 2.96 -9.33 -5.78
N VAL A 69 4.00 -8.52 -5.58
CA VAL A 69 4.69 -8.43 -4.28
C VAL A 69 3.77 -7.86 -3.20
N THR A 70 2.91 -6.90 -3.57
CA THR A 70 1.91 -6.35 -2.65
C THR A 70 0.89 -7.41 -2.28
N ALA A 71 0.46 -8.27 -3.21
CA ALA A 71 -0.48 -9.35 -2.93
C ALA A 71 0.09 -10.34 -1.91
N ASP A 72 1.36 -10.73 -2.07
CA ASP A 72 2.06 -11.60 -1.13
C ASP A 72 2.20 -10.96 0.26
N ALA A 73 2.57 -9.68 0.31
CA ALA A 73 2.68 -8.93 1.56
C ALA A 73 1.31 -8.79 2.25
N VAL A 74 0.26 -8.44 1.50
CA VAL A 74 -1.11 -8.31 2.00
C VAL A 74 -1.63 -9.62 2.55
N ARG A 75 -1.39 -10.73 1.84
CA ARG A 75 -1.75 -12.08 2.33
C ARG A 75 -1.12 -12.34 3.69
N ARG A 76 0.20 -12.12 3.79
CA ARG A 76 0.95 -12.34 5.02
C ARG A 76 0.48 -11.44 6.17
N LEU A 77 0.18 -10.18 5.91
CA LEU A 77 -0.35 -9.25 6.91
C LEU A 77 -1.75 -9.64 7.38
N ALA A 78 -2.62 -10.03 6.45
CA ALA A 78 -3.98 -10.44 6.74
C ALA A 78 -4.07 -11.73 7.56
N GLU A 79 -3.24 -12.73 7.25
CA GLU A 79 -3.12 -13.96 8.04
C GLU A 79 -2.70 -13.69 9.48
N ASN A 80 -1.89 -12.65 9.70
CA ASN A 80 -1.43 -12.21 11.02
C ASN A 80 -2.35 -11.14 11.65
N LYS A 81 -3.53 -10.88 11.06
CA LYS A 81 -4.54 -9.93 11.53
C LYS A 81 -4.00 -8.51 11.78
N VAL A 82 -3.06 -8.07 10.95
CA VAL A 82 -2.46 -6.73 11.05
C VAL A 82 -3.36 -5.70 10.39
N LYS A 83 -3.64 -4.58 11.05
CA LYS A 83 -4.35 -3.44 10.43
C LYS A 83 -3.37 -2.63 9.59
N PHE A 84 -3.77 -2.28 8.37
CA PHE A 84 -2.95 -1.51 7.43
C PHE A 84 -3.79 -0.93 6.31
N LYS A 85 -3.18 -0.06 5.52
CA LYS A 85 -3.77 0.57 4.35
C LYS A 85 -2.85 0.43 3.15
N VAL A 86 -3.42 0.15 1.99
CA VAL A 86 -2.69 0.09 0.72
C VAL A 86 -3.15 1.19 -0.20
N VAL A 87 -2.18 1.96 -0.71
CA VAL A 87 -2.40 3.00 -1.70
C VAL A 87 -1.53 2.73 -2.91
N PHE A 88 -2.17 2.47 -4.04
CA PHE A 88 -1.57 2.39 -5.35
C PHE A 88 -1.47 3.78 -5.96
N GLY A 89 -0.24 4.16 -6.29
CA GLY A 89 0.09 5.36 -7.03
C GLY A 89 0.70 5.01 -8.39
N PRO A 90 1.06 6.03 -9.18
CA PRO A 90 1.73 5.81 -10.45
C PRO A 90 3.12 5.21 -10.26
N LYS A 91 3.29 3.95 -10.71
CA LYS A 91 4.54 3.17 -10.54
C LYS A 91 5.02 3.07 -9.09
N GLU A 92 4.09 3.12 -8.14
CA GLU A 92 4.41 2.99 -6.73
C GLU A 92 3.27 2.37 -5.94
N VAL A 93 3.63 1.76 -4.81
CA VAL A 93 2.67 1.24 -3.84
C VAL A 93 3.12 1.64 -2.45
N ILE A 94 2.18 2.13 -1.63
CA ILE A 94 2.43 2.45 -0.23
C ILE A 94 1.60 1.50 0.63
N ILE A 95 2.27 0.74 1.48
CA ILE A 95 1.66 -0.04 2.56
C ILE A 95 1.90 0.74 3.84
N ARG A 96 0.84 1.26 4.45
CA ARG A 96 0.90 2.09 5.66
C ARG A 96 0.29 1.35 6.83
N PHE A 97 0.99 1.33 7.96
CA PHE A 97 0.54 0.70 9.20
C PHE A 97 -0.04 1.74 10.17
N ASP A 98 0.60 2.90 10.25
CA ASP A 98 0.10 4.07 10.98
C ASP A 98 0.68 5.37 10.37
N LEU A 99 0.61 6.49 11.10
CA LEU A 99 1.13 7.79 10.61
C LEU A 99 2.64 7.79 10.41
N ASP A 100 3.39 7.06 11.24
CA ASP A 100 4.85 7.08 11.27
C ASP A 100 5.49 5.85 10.61
N HIS A 101 4.72 4.77 10.45
CA HIS A 101 5.20 3.48 9.94
C HIS A 101 4.56 3.16 8.59
N TYR A 102 5.39 3.19 7.53
CA TYR A 102 4.96 2.77 6.21
C TYR A 102 6.13 2.29 5.34
N VAL A 103 5.78 1.54 4.31
CA VAL A 103 6.69 1.05 3.28
C VAL A 103 6.21 1.58 1.93
N ARG A 104 7.13 2.12 1.13
CA ARG A 104 6.88 2.57 -0.24
C ARG A 104 7.71 1.74 -1.21
N LEU A 105 7.02 0.97 -2.06
CA LEU A 105 7.61 0.26 -3.18
C LEU A 105 7.67 1.24 -4.35
N SER A 106 8.87 1.62 -4.77
CA SER A 106 9.13 2.40 -5.98
C SER A 106 9.73 1.51 -7.06
N ASP A 107 9.85 1.98 -8.30
CA ASP A 107 10.53 1.20 -9.36
C ASP A 107 11.98 0.78 -9.03
N LYS A 108 12.64 1.45 -8.08
CA LYS A 108 14.07 1.27 -7.78
C LYS A 108 14.32 0.52 -6.48
N ASP A 109 13.53 0.82 -5.46
CA ASP A 109 13.81 0.47 -4.08
C ASP A 109 12.52 0.28 -3.26
N VAL A 110 12.69 -0.30 -2.07
CA VAL A 110 11.65 -0.35 -1.06
C VAL A 110 12.06 0.60 0.07
N ARG A 111 11.41 1.76 0.15
CA ARG A 111 11.68 2.72 1.22
C ARG A 111 10.89 2.36 2.44
N VAL A 112 11.58 2.21 3.56
CA VAL A 112 11.01 1.85 4.85
C VAL A 112 11.08 3.07 5.77
N VAL A 113 9.95 3.46 6.34
CA VAL A 113 9.83 4.63 7.21
C VAL A 113 9.26 4.20 8.55
N GLY A 114 9.84 4.73 9.63
CA GLY A 114 9.40 4.47 11.00
C GLY A 114 10.06 3.26 11.66
N PHE A 115 10.67 2.36 10.89
CA PHE A 115 11.34 1.17 11.42
C PHE A 115 12.86 1.39 11.56
N SER A 116 13.44 0.85 12.62
CA SER A 116 14.87 0.78 12.92
C SER A 116 15.56 -0.45 12.30
N SER A 117 14.82 -1.54 12.05
CA SER A 117 15.40 -2.76 11.48
C SER A 117 14.37 -3.60 10.72
N LYS A 118 14.85 -4.51 9.87
CA LYS A 118 13.98 -5.39 9.06
C LYS A 118 13.20 -6.44 9.83
N SER A 119 13.62 -6.74 11.07
CA SER A 119 12.95 -7.70 11.96
C SER A 119 11.95 -7.02 12.91
N GLU A 120 11.76 -5.71 12.80
CA GLU A 120 10.96 -4.96 13.75
C GLU A 120 9.47 -5.06 13.45
N GLY A 121 8.69 -5.47 14.46
CA GLY A 121 7.23 -5.41 14.45
C GLY A 121 6.59 -6.00 13.19
N VAL A 122 5.63 -5.25 12.64
CA VAL A 122 4.87 -5.66 11.43
C VAL A 122 5.74 -5.74 10.17
N LEU A 123 6.85 -5.00 10.10
CA LEU A 123 7.78 -5.10 8.98
C LEU A 123 8.45 -6.47 8.93
N GLY A 124 8.79 -7.04 10.10
CA GLY A 124 9.40 -8.37 10.21
C GLY A 124 8.58 -9.48 9.55
N LEU A 125 7.25 -9.31 9.46
CA LEU A 125 6.37 -10.28 8.81
C LEU A 125 6.53 -10.30 7.29
N ILE A 126 6.87 -9.16 6.68
CA ILE A 126 6.89 -8.98 5.23
C ILE A 126 8.26 -8.61 4.65
N ALA A 127 9.27 -8.36 5.48
CA ALA A 127 10.58 -7.91 5.02
C ALA A 127 11.20 -8.85 3.98
N GLY A 128 11.13 -10.17 4.19
CA GLY A 128 11.65 -11.14 3.22
C GLY A 128 10.86 -11.20 1.90
N ILE A 129 9.60 -10.79 1.89
CA ILE A 129 8.79 -10.64 0.66
C ILE A 129 9.26 -9.39 -0.09
N LEU A 130 9.43 -8.29 0.64
CA LEU A 130 9.85 -7.01 0.09
C LEU A 130 11.30 -7.04 -0.45
N GLU A 131 12.23 -7.72 0.23
CA GLU A 131 13.62 -7.88 -0.21
C GLU A 131 13.73 -8.59 -1.57
N LYS A 132 12.78 -9.48 -1.91
CA LYS A 132 12.72 -10.13 -3.25
C LYS A 132 12.34 -9.15 -4.37
N TYR A 133 11.66 -8.06 -4.02
CA TYR A 133 11.32 -7.01 -4.98
C TYR A 133 12.52 -6.12 -5.28
N GLY A 134 13.19 -5.64 -4.24
CA GLY A 134 14.33 -4.73 -4.30
C GLY A 134 14.91 -4.43 -2.90
N PRO A 135 16.02 -3.67 -2.83
CA PRO A 135 16.70 -3.39 -1.57
C PRO A 135 15.81 -2.57 -0.61
N LEU A 136 15.83 -2.94 0.68
CA LEU A 136 15.20 -2.16 1.74
C LEU A 136 16.08 -0.97 2.12
N VAL A 137 15.55 0.24 1.92
CA VAL A 137 16.21 1.51 2.28
C VAL A 137 15.48 2.12 3.47
N PHE A 138 16.08 2.02 4.66
CA PHE A 138 15.55 2.60 5.89
C PHE A 138 15.80 4.10 5.92
N LEU A 139 14.72 4.89 5.88
CA LEU A 139 14.81 6.34 5.93
C LEU A 139 14.95 6.81 7.38
N LYS A 140 15.96 7.63 7.63
CA LYS A 140 16.13 8.29 8.93
C LYS A 140 15.04 9.35 9.10
N ARG A 141 14.43 9.41 10.29
CA ARG A 141 13.59 10.56 10.67
C ARG A 141 14.45 11.82 10.58
N VAL A 142 13.93 12.85 9.91
CA VAL A 142 14.54 14.17 9.90
C VAL A 142 14.34 14.75 11.30
N LYS A 143 15.43 15.24 11.92
CA LYS A 143 15.40 15.89 13.23
C LYS A 143 14.65 17.22 13.18
#